data_AF-A0A4P5TKJ0-F1
#
_entry.id   AF-A0A4P5TKJ0-F1
#
_cell.length_a   1.000
_cell.length_b   1.000
_cell.length_c   1.000
_cell.angle_alpha   90.00
_cell.angle_beta   90.00
_cell.angle_gamma   90.00
#
_symmetry.space_group_name_H-M   'P 1'
#
loop_
_entity.id
_entity.type
_entity.pdbx_description
1 polymer ?
#
loop_
_entity_poly.entity_id
_entity_poly.type
_entity_poly.pdbx_seq_one_letter_code
_entity_poly.pdbx_strand_id
1 'polypeptide(L)'
;MYTGLVHMHNLLRWVIVITLVLSLINAFKGKNGKETLIMMISSHVMLLIGLVQWFGGELGLKQIKNSGMGEAMKNAAIRFFAVEHSLMMVIAVVLITIAHRSAKAAKPNTKWFLLAALLIIVLMMPGPWKSDTALQRGLFPGM
;
A
#
# COMPACT_ATOMS: atom_id res chain seq x y z
N MET A 1 13.58 -5.29 -16.82
CA MET A 1 13.34 -5.94 -15.51
C MET A 1 12.66 -5.01 -14.51
N TYR A 2 13.18 -3.81 -14.25
CA TYR A 2 12.58 -2.84 -13.30
C TYR A 2 11.13 -2.46 -13.63
N THR A 3 10.81 -2.18 -14.90
CA THR A 3 9.45 -1.89 -15.37
C THR A 3 8.45 -3.00 -15.02
N GLY A 4 8.86 -4.26 -15.12
CA GLY A 4 8.03 -5.40 -14.72
C GLY A 4 7.71 -5.40 -13.22
N LEU A 5 8.67 -5.03 -12.37
CA LEU A 5 8.43 -4.88 -10.93
C LEU A 5 7.45 -3.73 -10.64
N VAL A 6 7.56 -2.61 -11.36
CA VAL A 6 6.65 -1.47 -11.23
C VAL A 6 5.22 -1.86 -11.60
N HIS A 7 5.02 -2.56 -12.72
CA HIS A 7 3.71 -3.05 -13.11
C HIS A 7 3.15 -4.10 -12.13
N MET A 8 3.98 -5.04 -11.68
CA MET A 8 3.57 -6.05 -10.69
C MET A 8 3.14 -5.40 -9.38
N HIS A 9 3.91 -4.42 -8.90
CA HIS A 9 3.57 -3.69 -7.69
C HIS A 9 2.24 -2.95 -7.84
N ASN A 10 1.99 -2.31 -9.00
CA ASN A 10 0.72 -1.63 -9.24
C ASN A 10 -0.45 -2.61 -9.32
N LEU A 11 -0.28 -3.74 -10.01
CA LEU A 11 -1.31 -4.78 -10.10
C LEU A 11 -1.68 -5.31 -8.70
N LEU A 12 -0.68 -5.60 -7.87
CA LEU A 12 -0.89 -6.11 -6.51
C LEU A 12 -1.65 -5.11 -5.63
N ARG A 13 -1.46 -3.79 -5.79
CA ARG A 13 -2.25 -2.78 -5.07
C ARG A 13 -3.75 -2.98 -5.30
N TRP A 14 -4.16 -3.20 -6.55
CA TRP A 14 -5.57 -3.43 -6.88
C TRP A 14 -6.09 -4.77 -6.35
N VAL A 15 -5.29 -5.83 -6.41
CA VAL A 15 -5.62 -7.12 -5.78
C VAL A 15 -5.87 -6.95 -4.28
N ILE A 16 -5.01 -6.20 -3.59
CA ILE A 16 -5.14 -5.91 -2.15
C ILE A 16 -6.41 -5.09 -1.89
N VAL A 17 -6.68 -4.04 -2.64
CA VAL A 17 -7.89 -3.21 -2.46
C VAL A 17 -9.16 -4.05 -2.63
N ILE A 18 -9.25 -4.85 -3.69
CA ILE A 18 -10.42 -5.71 -3.95
C ILE A 18 -10.61 -6.71 -2.81
N THR A 19 -9.56 -7.45 -2.44
CA THR A 19 -9.63 -8.45 -1.38
C THR A 19 -9.89 -7.85 0.00
N LEU A 20 -9.42 -6.62 0.25
CA LEU A 20 -9.70 -5.86 1.47
C LEU A 20 -11.17 -5.45 1.56
N VAL A 21 -11.76 -4.95 0.47
CA VAL A 21 -13.19 -4.60 0.43
C VAL A 21 -14.06 -5.83 0.63
N LEU A 22 -13.75 -6.95 -0.04
CA LEU A 22 -14.46 -8.21 0.15
C LEU A 22 -14.35 -8.72 1.60
N SER A 23 -13.14 -8.66 2.18
CA SER A 23 -12.91 -9.03 3.58
C SER A 23 -13.72 -8.16 4.54
N LEU A 24 -13.84 -6.86 4.25
CA LEU A 24 -14.60 -5.93 5.06
C LEU A 24 -16.10 -6.23 5.01
N ILE A 25 -16.66 -6.46 3.82
CA ILE A 25 -18.07 -6.87 3.65
C ILE A 25 -18.36 -8.16 4.44
N ASN A 26 -17.47 -9.15 4.34
CA ASN A 26 -17.61 -10.40 5.08
C ASN A 26 -17.54 -10.19 6.60
N ALA A 27 -16.62 -9.34 7.07
CA ALA A 27 -16.51 -9.01 8.49
C ALA A 27 -17.78 -8.33 9.04
N PHE A 28 -18.43 -7.46 8.28
CA PHE A 28 -19.72 -6.87 8.66
C PHE A 28 -20.87 -7.88 8.66
N LYS A 29 -20.81 -8.91 7.80
CA LYS A 29 -21.77 -10.02 7.78
C LYS A 29 -21.46 -11.11 8.83
N GLY A 30 -20.44 -10.94 9.65
CA GLY A 30 -20.00 -11.95 10.61
C GLY A 30 -19.42 -13.21 9.96
N LYS A 31 -19.00 -13.14 8.69
CA LYS A 31 -18.40 -14.24 7.95
C LYS A 31 -16.89 -14.07 7.88
N ASN A 32 -16.19 -15.19 7.92
CA ASN A 32 -14.76 -15.24 7.62
C ASN A 32 -14.58 -15.93 6.27
N GLY A 33 -13.79 -15.33 5.39
CA GLY A 33 -13.49 -15.89 4.09
C GLY A 33 -11.99 -15.94 3.80
N LYS A 34 -11.64 -16.67 2.73
CA LYS A 34 -10.25 -16.92 2.30
C LYS A 34 -9.55 -15.65 1.80
N GLU A 35 -10.32 -14.60 1.53
CA GLU A 35 -9.88 -13.30 1.02
C GLU A 35 -8.92 -12.62 2.01
N THR A 36 -9.08 -12.85 3.32
CA THR A 36 -8.17 -12.30 4.33
C THR A 36 -6.76 -12.86 4.22
N LEU A 37 -6.63 -14.13 3.81
CA LEU A 37 -5.33 -14.78 3.58
C LEU A 37 -4.70 -14.28 2.29
N ILE A 38 -5.48 -14.21 1.21
CA ILE A 38 -5.02 -13.71 -0.10
C ILE A 38 -4.53 -12.26 0.06
N MET A 39 -5.34 -11.41 0.70
CA MET A 39 -4.98 -10.01 1.02
C MET A 39 -3.65 -9.93 1.77
N MET A 40 -3.48 -10.76 2.81
CA MET A 40 -2.26 -10.76 3.63
C MET A 40 -1.03 -11.19 2.82
N ILE A 41 -1.11 -12.29 2.06
CA ILE A 41 0.03 -12.74 1.24
C ILE A 41 0.37 -11.70 0.18
N SER A 42 -0.65 -11.22 -0.56
CA SER A 42 -0.46 -10.21 -1.60
C SER A 42 0.13 -8.92 -1.04
N SER A 43 -0.26 -8.48 0.16
CA SER A 43 0.29 -7.26 0.78
C SER A 43 1.76 -7.39 1.17
N HIS A 44 2.19 -8.57 1.64
CA HIS A 44 3.60 -8.80 1.96
C HIS A 44 4.46 -8.89 0.71
N VAL A 45 4.01 -9.60 -0.33
CA VAL A 45 4.70 -9.65 -1.63
C VAL A 45 4.81 -8.25 -2.23
N MET A 46 3.71 -7.48 -2.20
CA MET A 46 3.71 -6.09 -2.65
C MET A 46 4.71 -5.23 -1.86
N LEU A 47 4.78 -5.37 -0.54
CA LEU A 47 5.72 -4.63 0.30
C LEU A 47 7.17 -4.96 -0.04
N LEU A 48 7.51 -6.24 -0.22
CA LEU A 48 8.86 -6.66 -0.62
C LEU A 48 9.26 -6.03 -1.96
N ILE A 49 8.37 -6.08 -2.95
CA ILE A 49 8.60 -5.44 -4.25
C ILE A 49 8.74 -3.91 -4.07
N GLY A 50 7.91 -3.30 -3.22
CA GLY A 50 7.98 -1.87 -2.90
C GLY A 50 9.30 -1.47 -2.26
N LEU A 51 9.84 -2.29 -1.36
CA LEU A 51 11.16 -2.07 -0.76
C LEU A 51 12.27 -2.16 -1.81
N VAL A 52 12.23 -3.16 -2.70
CA VAL A 52 13.18 -3.26 -3.82
C VAL A 52 13.11 -1.99 -4.70
N GLN A 53 11.91 -1.49 -4.99
CA GLN A 53 11.74 -0.24 -5.73
C GLN A 53 12.22 1.00 -4.95
N TRP A 54 12.07 1.02 -3.64
CA TRP A 54 12.51 2.15 -2.79
C TRP A 54 14.03 2.22 -2.68
N PHE A 55 14.71 1.08 -2.53
CA PHE A 55 16.18 1.02 -2.46
C PHE A 55 16.84 1.15 -3.84
N GLY A 56 16.28 0.53 -4.87
CA GLY A 56 16.88 0.49 -6.22
C GLY A 56 16.39 1.56 -7.18
N GLY A 57 15.20 2.12 -6.95
CA GLY A 57 14.55 3.10 -7.82
C GLY A 57 14.89 4.55 -7.50
N GLU A 58 14.51 5.43 -8.41
CA GLU A 58 14.85 6.85 -8.34
C GLU A 58 14.09 7.59 -7.24
N LEU A 59 12.84 7.20 -6.96
CA LEU A 59 11.93 7.96 -6.08
C LEU A 59 12.05 7.64 -4.57
N GLY A 60 12.97 6.76 -4.19
CA GLY A 60 13.18 6.35 -2.80
C GLY A 60 14.50 6.86 -2.23
N LEU A 61 15.39 5.94 -1.87
CA LEU A 61 16.67 6.25 -1.23
C LEU A 61 17.59 7.10 -2.13
N LYS A 62 17.58 6.87 -3.45
CA LYS A 62 18.36 7.68 -4.40
C LYS A 62 17.91 9.15 -4.39
N GLN A 63 16.61 9.41 -4.39
CA GLN A 63 16.09 10.78 -4.31
C GLN A 63 16.60 11.51 -3.06
N ILE A 64 16.57 10.84 -1.90
CA ILE A 64 17.04 11.39 -0.62
C ILE A 64 18.55 11.65 -0.68
N LYS A 65 19.35 10.73 -1.24
CA LYS A 65 20.79 10.90 -1.38
C LYS A 65 21.16 12.06 -2.30
N ASN A 66 20.40 12.24 -3.39
CA ASN A 66 20.67 13.29 -4.38
C ASN A 66 20.25 14.69 -3.89
N SER A 67 19.09 14.78 -3.20
CA SER A 67 18.51 16.07 -2.79
C SER A 67 18.91 16.47 -1.36
N GLY A 68 19.36 15.52 -0.55
CA GLY A 68 19.50 15.67 0.90
C GLY A 68 18.17 15.57 1.64
N MET A 69 18.21 15.12 2.90
CA MET A 69 17.01 14.92 3.71
C MET A 69 16.25 16.22 4.00
N GLY A 70 16.98 17.33 4.17
CA GLY A 70 16.37 18.64 4.43
C GLY A 70 15.47 19.11 3.27
N GLU A 71 15.91 18.93 2.03
CA GLU A 71 15.11 19.29 0.85
C GLU A 71 14.01 18.27 0.59
N ALA A 72 14.31 16.98 0.77
CA ALA A 72 13.32 15.91 0.65
C ALA A 72 12.10 16.12 1.58
N MET A 73 12.29 16.72 2.75
CA MET A 73 11.21 17.04 3.68
C MET A 73 10.47 18.34 3.33
N LYS A 74 11.06 19.26 2.57
CA LYS A 74 10.40 20.51 2.14
C LYS A 74 9.49 20.27 0.93
N ASN A 75 9.97 19.52 -0.05
CA ASN A 75 9.23 19.25 -1.27
C ASN A 75 8.17 18.16 -1.04
N ALA A 76 6.88 18.49 -1.22
CA ALA A 76 5.77 17.59 -0.94
C ALA A 76 5.80 16.30 -1.79
N ALA A 77 6.13 16.39 -3.08
CA ALA A 77 6.16 15.23 -3.97
C ALA A 77 7.30 14.27 -3.61
N ILE A 78 8.49 14.81 -3.31
CA ILE A 78 9.63 14.01 -2.86
C ILE A 78 9.32 13.34 -1.51
N ARG A 79 8.82 14.11 -0.54
CA ARG A 79 8.47 13.60 0.79
C ARG A 79 7.43 12.48 0.71
N PHE A 80 6.44 12.65 -0.15
CA PHE A 80 5.39 11.66 -0.34
C PHE A 80 5.96 10.30 -0.78
N PHE A 81 6.73 10.25 -1.87
CA PHE A 81 7.24 8.96 -2.37
C PHE A 81 8.37 8.38 -1.52
N ALA A 82 9.28 9.23 -1.06
CA ALA A 82 10.48 8.78 -0.38
C ALA A 82 10.21 8.41 1.08
N VAL A 83 9.19 8.99 1.73
CA VAL A 83 8.96 8.83 3.17
C VAL A 83 7.51 8.42 3.48
N GLU A 84 6.53 9.25 3.13
CA GLU A 84 5.15 9.06 3.62
C GLU A 84 4.51 7.79 3.06
N HIS A 85 4.64 7.57 1.75
CA HIS A 85 4.08 6.41 1.06
C HIS A 85 4.68 5.10 1.57
N SER A 86 6.02 5.01 1.64
CA SER A 86 6.71 3.80 2.08
C SER A 86 6.42 3.49 3.56
N LEU A 87 6.39 4.51 4.43
CA LEU A 87 6.03 4.34 5.84
C LEU A 87 4.59 3.86 6.00
N MET A 88 3.64 4.49 5.30
CA MET A 88 2.23 4.15 5.40
C MET A 88 1.92 2.77 4.81
N MET A 89 2.67 2.30 3.82
CA MET A 89 2.60 0.92 3.35
C MET A 89 2.94 -0.09 4.45
N VAL A 90 4.00 0.16 5.22
CA VAL A 90 4.39 -0.73 6.34
C VAL A 90 3.28 -0.77 7.39
N ILE A 91 2.75 0.39 7.78
CA ILE A 91 1.66 0.49 8.75
C ILE A 91 0.41 -0.24 8.24
N ALA A 92 0.03 -0.06 6.97
CA ALA A 92 -1.10 -0.74 6.37
C ALA A 92 -0.92 -2.26 6.36
N VAL A 93 0.27 -2.76 6.05
CA VAL A 93 0.57 -4.20 6.07
C VAL A 93 0.50 -4.77 7.49
N VAL A 94 1.00 -4.06 8.50
CA VAL A 94 0.87 -4.46 9.91
C VAL A 94 -0.61 -4.57 10.30
N LEU A 95 -1.44 -3.59 9.93
CA LEU A 95 -2.88 -3.63 10.18
C LEU A 95 -3.56 -4.79 9.46
N ILE A 96 -3.19 -5.08 8.21
CA ILE A 96 -3.68 -6.24 7.44
C ILE A 96 -3.32 -7.56 8.15
N THR A 97 -2.09 -7.69 8.66
CA THR A 97 -1.66 -8.89 9.40
C THR A 97 -2.47 -9.08 10.67
N ILE A 98 -2.69 -8.00 11.44
CA ILE A 98 -3.53 -8.03 12.65
C ILE A 98 -4.97 -8.38 12.26
N ALA A 99 -5.51 -7.76 11.22
CA ALA A 99 -6.85 -8.03 10.73
C ALA A 99 -7.04 -9.50 10.33
N HIS A 100 -6.09 -10.09 9.59
CA HIS A 100 -6.14 -11.51 9.22
C HIS A 100 -6.12 -12.42 10.45
N ARG A 101 -5.22 -12.17 11.41
CA ARG A 101 -5.16 -12.95 12.67
C ARG A 101 -6.46 -12.82 13.47
N SER A 102 -7.02 -11.62 13.52
CA SER A 102 -8.28 -11.32 14.22
C SER A 102 -9.48 -12.01 13.56
N ALA A 103 -9.53 -11.99 12.22
CA ALA A 103 -10.55 -12.67 11.43
C ALA A 103 -10.51 -14.17 11.65
N LYS A 104 -9.31 -14.78 11.62
CA LYS A 104 -9.14 -16.22 11.91
C LYS A 104 -9.64 -16.61 13.30
N ALA A 105 -9.51 -15.71 14.26
CA ALA A 105 -10.01 -15.89 15.62
C ALA A 105 -11.48 -15.42 15.82
N ALA A 106 -12.19 -15.08 14.73
CA ALA A 106 -13.57 -14.59 14.73
C ALA A 106 -13.83 -13.40 15.68
N LYS A 107 -12.83 -12.54 15.87
CA LYS A 107 -12.95 -11.40 16.79
C LYS A 107 -13.78 -10.26 16.16
N PRO A 108 -14.65 -9.60 16.94
CA PRO A 108 -15.55 -8.56 16.44
C PRO A 108 -14.83 -7.27 16.00
N ASN A 109 -13.59 -7.05 16.47
CA ASN A 109 -12.78 -5.88 16.12
C ASN A 109 -12.08 -5.98 14.76
N THR A 110 -12.16 -7.13 14.07
CA THR A 110 -11.57 -7.34 12.73
C THR A 110 -11.92 -6.22 11.75
N LYS A 111 -13.20 -5.80 11.72
CA LYS A 111 -13.69 -4.74 10.82
C LYS A 111 -12.98 -3.41 11.01
N TRP A 112 -12.55 -3.08 12.24
CA TRP A 112 -11.88 -1.81 12.53
C TRP A 112 -10.45 -1.79 11.99
N PHE A 113 -9.73 -2.90 12.07
CA PHE A 113 -8.41 -3.03 11.46
C PHE A 113 -8.48 -2.97 9.92
N LEU A 114 -9.49 -3.62 9.33
CA LEU A 114 -9.72 -3.57 7.88
C LEU A 114 -10.09 -2.15 7.41
N LEU A 115 -10.95 -1.43 8.15
CA LEU A 115 -11.30 -0.04 7.86
C LEU A 115 -10.09 0.89 7.96
N ALA A 116 -9.29 0.76 9.02
CA ALA A 116 -8.09 1.56 9.20
C ALA A 116 -7.08 1.30 8.06
N ALA A 117 -6.85 0.04 7.70
CA ALA A 117 -5.99 -0.32 6.57
C ALA A 117 -6.52 0.26 5.25
N LEU A 118 -7.83 0.18 5.00
CA LEU A 118 -8.45 0.70 3.78
C LEU A 118 -8.29 2.22 3.67
N LEU A 119 -8.53 2.96 4.76
CA LEU A 119 -8.34 4.41 4.81
C LEU A 119 -6.90 4.80 4.49
N ILE A 120 -5.93 4.16 5.13
CA ILE A 120 -4.50 4.41 4.86
C ILE A 120 -4.17 4.12 3.40
N ILE A 121 -4.62 2.98 2.87
CA ILE A 121 -4.33 2.59 1.48
C ILE A 121 -4.93 3.61 0.51
N VAL A 122 -6.20 3.98 0.63
CA VAL A 122 -6.84 4.93 -0.29
C VAL A 122 -6.19 6.32 -0.22
N LEU A 123 -5.86 6.78 0.98
CA LEU A 123 -5.22 8.09 1.18
C LEU A 123 -3.78 8.13 0.71
N MET A 124 -3.02 7.04 0.86
CA MET A 124 -1.58 7.00 0.59
C MET A 124 -1.23 6.34 -0.73
N MET A 125 -2.20 5.77 -1.44
CA MET A 125 -2.01 5.23 -2.78
C MET A 125 -1.91 6.38 -3.81
N PRO A 126 -0.87 6.38 -4.65
CA PRO A 126 -0.81 7.25 -5.83
C PRO A 126 -1.92 6.83 -6.81
N GLY A 127 -2.68 7.80 -7.33
CA GLY A 127 -3.83 7.53 -8.19
C GLY A 127 -4.45 8.79 -8.77
N PRO A 128 -5.38 8.67 -9.74
CA PRO A 128 -5.98 9.82 -10.45
C PRO A 128 -6.77 10.78 -9.54
N TRP A 129 -7.18 10.35 -8.35
CA TRP A 129 -7.90 11.19 -7.38
C TRP A 129 -6.99 12.13 -6.58
N LYS A 130 -5.67 12.08 -6.77
CA LYS A 130 -4.74 13.01 -6.12
C LYS A 130 -4.83 14.40 -6.75
N SER A 131 -4.90 15.45 -5.92
CA SER A 131 -4.93 16.84 -6.35
C SER A 131 -3.59 17.30 -6.95
N ASP A 132 -2.48 16.77 -6.43
CA ASP A 132 -1.14 17.01 -6.98
C ASP A 132 -0.89 16.07 -8.16
N THR A 133 -0.64 16.65 -9.34
CA THR A 133 -0.38 15.93 -10.58
C THR A 133 0.88 15.07 -10.50
N ALA A 134 1.85 15.43 -9.67
CA ALA A 134 3.06 14.63 -9.44
C ALA A 134 2.76 13.30 -8.73
N LEU A 135 1.63 13.20 -8.03
CA LEU A 135 1.20 12.01 -7.30
C LEU A 135 0.23 11.13 -8.10
N GLN A 136 -0.23 11.61 -9.26
CA GLN A 136 -1.14 10.86 -10.10
C GLN A 136 -0.40 9.74 -10.82
N ARG A 137 -0.97 8.53 -10.79
CA ARG A 137 -0.48 7.38 -11.53
C ARG A 137 -1.64 6.62 -12.14
N GLY A 138 -1.48 6.23 -13.41
CA GLY A 138 -2.40 5.34 -14.11
C GLY A 138 -2.24 3.87 -13.71
N LEU A 139 -3.04 2.99 -14.33
CA LEU A 139 -2.96 1.54 -14.14
C LEU A 139 -1.63 0.95 -14.66
N PHE A 140 -0.99 1.62 -15.61
CA PHE A 140 0.32 1.24 -16.12
C PHE A 140 1.24 2.46 -16.19
N PRO A 141 1.89 2.83 -15.08
CA PRO A 141 2.78 3.98 -15.08
C PRO A 141 4.01 3.72 -15.96
N GLY A 142 4.34 4.69 -16.82
CA GLY A 142 5.49 4.62 -17.72
C GLY A 142 5.23 4.00 -19.10
N MET A 143 3.96 3.77 -19.47
CA MET A 143 3.51 3.47 -20.84
C MET A 143 2.76 4.66 -21.43
#